data_AF-A0A7V8YA84-F1
#
_entry.id   AF-A0A7V8YA84-F1
#
_cell.length_a   1.000
_cell.length_b   1.000
_cell.length_c   1.000
_cell.angle_alpha   90.00
_cell.angle_beta   90.00
_cell.angle_gamma   90.00
#
_symmetry.space_group_name_H-M   'P 1'
#
loop_
_entity.id
_entity.type
_entity.pdbx_description
1 polymer ?
#
loop_
_entity_poly.entity_id
_entity_poly.type
_entity_poly.pdbx_seq_one_letter_code
_entity_poly.pdbx_strand_id
1 'polypeptide(L)' 'MGGEAKMSRAEAGRKGGKATKDRYGDDHFGRIGRIGGKKGGETTKSRYGSEFYQKIGRIGGSK' A
#
# COMPACT_ATOMS: atom_id res chain seq x y z
N MET A 1 -36.40 19.81 12.44
CA MET A 1 -35.17 20.08 11.67
C MET A 1 -34.03 19.45 12.47
N GLY A 2 -33.65 18.20 12.25
CA GLY A 2 -32.94 17.73 11.05
C GLY A 2 -31.44 17.77 11.35
N GLY A 3 -30.96 16.95 12.29
CA GLY A 3 -29.54 16.89 12.62
C GLY A 3 -28.78 16.20 11.49
N GLU A 4 -27.89 16.92 10.81
CA GLU A 4 -26.99 16.32 9.83
C GLU A 4 -26.15 15.24 10.53
N ALA A 5 -26.32 13.99 10.10
CA ALA A 5 -25.46 12.91 10.56
C ALA A 5 -24.02 13.24 10.14
N LYS A 6 -23.13 13.48 11.12
CA LYS A 6 -21.73 13.75 10.84
C LYS A 6 -21.09 12.52 10.21
N MET A 7 -20.53 12.68 9.01
CA MET A 7 -19.81 11.65 8.28
C MET A 7 -18.72 11.01 9.16
N SER A 8 -18.66 9.68 9.18
CA SER A 8 -17.62 8.94 9.92
C SER A 8 -16.26 9.11 9.26
N ARG A 9 -15.16 8.99 10.03
CA ARG A 9 -13.78 8.96 9.49
C ARG A 9 -13.60 7.86 8.43
N ALA A 10 -14.20 6.69 8.65
CA ALA A 10 -14.12 5.58 7.70
C ALA A 10 -14.86 5.90 6.40
N GLU A 11 -16.00 6.60 6.50
CA GLU A 11 -16.80 7.02 5.36
C GLU A 11 -16.08 8.12 4.56
N ALA A 12 -15.51 9.10 5.25
CA ALA A 12 -14.66 10.14 4.67
C ALA A 12 -13.46 9.53 3.93
N GLY A 13 -12.78 8.56 4.55
CA GLY A 13 -11.65 7.84 3.93
C GLY A 13 -12.07 7.08 2.66
N ARG A 14 -13.20 6.36 2.71
CA ARG A 14 -13.74 5.64 1.55
C ARG A 14 -14.10 6.60 0.41
N LYS A 15 -14.79 7.71 0.73
CA LYS A 15 -15.18 8.74 -0.25
C LYS A 15 -13.96 9.40 -0.89
N GLY A 16 -12.95 9.75 -0.10
CA GLY A 16 -11.69 10.30 -0.60
C GLY A 16 -10.93 9.34 -1.51
N GLY A 17 -10.86 8.06 -1.13
CA GLY A 17 -10.26 7.01 -1.95
C GLY A 17 -10.98 6.84 -3.30
N LYS A 18 -12.31 6.83 -3.29
CA LYS A 18 -13.11 6.75 -4.53
C LYS A 18 -12.89 7.96 -5.43
N ALA A 19 -12.96 9.18 -4.87
CA ALA A 19 -12.70 10.40 -5.63
C ALA A 19 -11.29 10.46 -6.23
N THR A 20 -10.29 9.92 -5.52
CA THR A 20 -8.92 9.80 -6.00
C THR A 20 -8.83 8.80 -7.15
N LYS A 21 -9.48 7.64 -7.03
CA LYS A 21 -9.54 6.65 -8.11
C LYS A 21 -10.25 7.20 -9.35
N ASP A 22 -11.38 7.88 -9.18
CA ASP A 22 -12.13 8.47 -10.29
C ASP A 22 -11.30 9.54 -11.02
N ARG A 23 -10.46 10.29 -10.29
CA ARG A 23 -9.59 11.32 -10.87
C ARG A 23 -8.37 10.78 -11.61
N TYR A 24 -7.71 9.76 -11.06
CA TYR A 24 -6.38 9.34 -11.54
C TYR A 24 -6.32 7.93 -12.14
N GLY A 25 -7.38 7.13 -11.99
CA GLY A 25 -7.44 5.77 -12.50
C GLY A 25 -6.51 4.77 -11.78
N ASP A 26 -6.51 3.53 -12.26
CA ASP A 26 -5.73 2.43 -11.66
C ASP A 26 -4.21 2.59 -11.85
N ASP A 27 -3.78 3.23 -12.94
CA ASP A 27 -2.37 3.49 -13.24
C ASP A 27 -1.65 4.31 -12.16
N HIS A 28 -2.38 5.21 -11.50
CA HIS A 28 -1.87 6.02 -10.40
C HIS A 28 -1.41 5.17 -9.23
N PHE A 29 -2.25 4.22 -8.80
CA PHE A 29 -1.92 3.31 -7.70
C PHE A 29 -0.82 2.32 -8.12
N GLY A 30 -0.85 1.86 -9.37
CA GLY A 30 0.23 1.04 -9.93
C GLY A 30 1.58 1.76 -9.88
N ARG A 31 1.63 3.04 -10.27
CA ARG A 31 2.85 3.85 -10.20
C ARG A 31 3.33 4.05 -8.76
N ILE A 32 2.43 4.41 -7.84
CA ILE A 32 2.76 4.58 -6.40
C ILE A 32 3.28 3.27 -5.82
N GLY A 33 2.61 2.15 -6.10
CA GLY A 33 3.02 0.82 -5.66
C GLY A 33 4.40 0.43 -6.18
N ARG A 34 4.70 0.70 -7.46
CA ARG A 34 6.04 0.45 -8.04
C ARG A 34 7.14 1.26 -7.34
N ILE A 35 6.92 2.56 -7.13
CA ILE A 35 7.90 3.44 -6.48
C ILE A 35 8.11 3.02 -5.02
N GLY A 36 7.02 2.84 -4.27
CA GLY A 36 7.06 2.44 -2.87
C GLY A 36 7.67 1.06 -2.66
N GLY A 37 7.30 0.09 -3.51
CA GLY A 37 7.84 -1.26 -3.49
C GLY A 37 9.35 -1.29 -3.76
N LYS A 38 9.81 -0.55 -4.78
CA LYS A 38 11.25 -0.44 -5.07
C LYS A 38 12.01 0.15 -3.87
N LYS A 39 11.57 1.30 -3.36
CA LYS A 39 12.22 1.97 -2.22
C LYS A 39 12.21 1.10 -0.96
N GLY A 40 11.10 0.42 -0.68
CA GLY A 40 10.98 -0.50 0.45
C GLY A 40 11.93 -1.70 0.31
N GLY A 41 12.01 -2.30 -0.87
CA GLY A 41 12.93 -3.40 -1.16
C GLY A 41 14.40 -3.01 -1.04
N GLU A 42 14.79 -1.85 -1.58
CA GLU A 42 16.14 -1.29 -1.45
C GLU A 42 16.51 -1.03 0.01
N THR A 43 15.57 -0.46 0.79
CA THR A 43 15.77 -0.21 2.23
C THR A 43 15.96 -1.52 3.00
N THR A 44 15.11 -2.52 2.76
CA THR A 44 15.22 -3.85 3.39
C THR A 44 16.52 -4.53 3.00
N LYS A 45 16.91 -4.48 1.71
CA LYS A 45 18.17 -5.04 1.22
C LYS A 45 19.37 -4.37 1.88
N SER A 46 19.36 -3.05 2.01
CA SER A 46 20.43 -2.30 2.69
C SER A 46 20.55 -2.63 4.17
N ARG A 47 19.43 -2.93 4.85
CA ARG A 47 19.42 -3.23 6.30
C ARG A 47 19.81 -4.66 6.62
N TYR A 48 19.36 -5.63 5.82
CA TYR A 48 19.45 -7.05 6.18
C TYR A 48 20.26 -7.90 5.19
N GLY A 49 20.71 -7.32 4.07
CA GLY A 49 21.51 -8.03 3.07
C GLY A 49 20.75 -9.12 2.33
N SER A 50 21.49 -9.96 1.60
CA SER A 50 20.96 -11.08 0.80
C SER A 50 20.46 -12.24 1.65
N GLU A 51 21.05 -12.47 2.81
CA GLU A 51 20.72 -13.59 3.72
C GLU A 51 19.27 -13.54 4.18
N PHE A 52 18.71 -12.34 4.35
CA PHE A 52 17.30 -12.15 4.68
C PHE A 52 16.38 -12.81 3.64
N TYR A 53 16.61 -12.55 2.36
CA TYR A 53 15.78 -13.11 1.29
C TYR A 53 15.97 -14.62 1.14
N GLN A 54 17.20 -15.12 1.35
CA GLN A 54 17.46 -16.56 1.36
C GLN A 54 16.69 -17.27 2.47
N LYS A 55 16.66 -16.70 3.68
CA LYS A 55 15.89 -17.24 4.82
C LYS A 55 14.39 -17.27 4.52
N ILE A 56 13.84 -16.17 4.01
CA ILE A 56 12.41 -16.10 3.65
C ILE A 56 12.08 -17.08 2.52
N GLY A 57 12.92 -17.19 1.50
CA GLY A 57 12.77 -18.16 0.41
C GLY A 57 12.80 -19.60 0.91
N ARG A 58 13.73 -19.93 1.82
CA ARG A 58 13.79 -21.25 2.47
C ARG A 58 12.49 -21.55 3.22
N ILE A 59 12.00 -20.62 4.05
CA ILE A 59 10.74 -20.81 4.80
C ILE A 59 9.56 -21.00 3.84
N GLY A 60 9.45 -20.17 2.79
CA GLY A 60 8.36 -20.24 1.82
C GLY A 60 8.37 -21.52 0.98
N GLY A 61 9.55 -22.05 0.65
CA GLY A 61 9.73 -23.29 -0.12
C GLY A 61 9.78 -24.56 0.72
N SER A 62 9.80 -24.48 2.05
CA SER A 62 9.78 -25.65 2.95
C SER A 62 8.36 -26.13 3.26
N LYS A 63 7.38 -25.79 2.41
CA LYS A 63 5.95 -26.05 2.61
C LYS A 63 5.43 -27.07 1.62
#